data_AF-A0A6A4P4S6-F1
#
_entry.id   AF-A0A6A4P4S6-F1
#
_cell.length_a   1.000
_cell.length_b   1.000
_cell.length_c   1.000
_cell.angle_alpha   90.00
_cell.angle_beta   90.00
_cell.angle_gamma   90.00
#
_symmetry.space_group_name_H-M   'P 1'
#
loop_
_entity.id
_entity.type
_entity.pdbx_description
1 polymer ?
#
loop_
_entity_poly.entity_id
_entity_poly.type
_entity_poly.pdbx_seq_one_letter_code
_entity_poly.pdbx_strand_id
1 'polypeptide(L)'
;MLYLDSIDNAKKLYMYINGPGGDLTPSMAIYDTMQSLQSPVATHCVGYAYNLAAFLLAAGEKGNRFAMPLSIIALQSPAGAARGQACLFSDRD
;
A
#
# COMPACT_ATOMS: atom_id res chain seq x y z
N MET A 1 -11.28 0.26 7.93
CA MET A 1 -11.24 -1.14 7.46
C MET A 1 -11.75 -2.09 8.54
N LEU A 2 -11.09 -2.17 9.70
CA LEU A 2 -11.51 -3.04 10.82
C LEU A 2 -13.00 -2.95 11.19
N TYR A 3 -13.55 -1.74 11.21
CA TYR A 3 -14.98 -1.55 11.48
C TYR A 3 -15.89 -2.25 10.45
N LEU A 4 -15.56 -2.15 9.16
CA LEU A 4 -16.36 -2.78 8.10
C LEU A 4 -16.28 -4.30 8.15
N ASP A 5 -15.10 -4.83 8.44
CA ASP A 5 -14.86 -6.27 8.65
C ASP A 5 -15.62 -6.79 9.89
N SER A 6 -15.74 -5.98 10.94
CA SER A 6 -16.53 -6.34 12.13
C SER A 6 -18.04 -6.38 11.91
N ILE A 7 -18.55 -5.64 10.92
CA ILE A 7 -19.99 -5.63 10.59
C ILE A 7 -20.33 -6.85 9.73
N ASP A 8 -19.55 -7.11 8.69
CA ASP A 8 -19.78 -8.19 7.73
C ASP A 8 -18.47 -8.56 7.04
N ASN A 9 -17.84 -9.63 7.55
CA ASN A 9 -16.55 -10.12 7.05
C ASN A 9 -16.64 -10.89 5.73
N ALA A 10 -17.84 -11.17 5.21
CA ALA A 10 -18.03 -11.83 3.93
C ALA A 10 -18.09 -10.82 2.77
N LYS A 11 -18.35 -9.54 3.07
CA LYS A 11 -18.47 -8.49 2.06
C LYS A 11 -17.11 -7.99 1.62
N LYS A 12 -17.01 -7.76 0.31
CA LYS A 12 -15.83 -7.16 -0.31
C LYS A 12 -15.70 -5.68 0.10
N LEU A 13 -14.52 -5.31 0.57
CA LEU A 13 -14.16 -3.94 0.90
C LEU A 13 -13.59 -3.25 -0.34
N TYR A 14 -14.03 -2.02 -0.62
CA TYR A 14 -13.52 -1.24 -1.75
C TYR A 14 -12.60 -0.14 -1.24
N MET A 15 -11.33 -0.20 -1.65
CA MET A 15 -10.31 0.79 -1.33
C MET A 15 -9.99 1.61 -2.58
N TYR A 16 -10.40 2.87 -2.57
CA TYR A 16 -10.08 3.83 -3.63
C TYR A 16 -8.77 4.55 -3.30
N ILE A 17 -7.83 4.56 -4.24
CA ILE A 17 -6.47 5.07 -4.05
C ILE A 17 -6.22 6.17 -5.09
N ASN A 18 -5.89 7.37 -4.59
CA ASN A 18 -5.46 8.52 -5.37
C ASN A 18 -4.39 9.29 -4.58
N GLY A 19 -3.14 9.23 -5.01
CA GLY A 19 -2.06 9.97 -4.35
C GLY A 19 -0.65 9.44 -4.62
N PRO A 20 0.37 10.22 -4.20
CA PRO A 20 1.77 9.90 -4.47
C PRO A 20 2.36 8.81 -3.56
N GLY A 21 1.56 8.27 -2.64
CA GLY A 21 2.03 7.47 -1.50
C GLY A 21 2.30 8.34 -0.28
N GLY A 22 3.05 7.79 0.68
CA GLY A 22 3.42 8.46 1.92
C GLY A 22 4.64 7.80 2.55
N ASP A 23 4.70 7.79 3.87
CA ASP A 23 5.79 7.14 4.61
C ASP A 23 5.68 5.60 4.55
N LEU A 24 6.83 4.95 4.68
CA LEU A 24 6.94 3.49 4.63
C LEU A 24 6.14 2.82 5.76
N THR A 25 6.36 3.25 7.00
CA THR A 25 5.77 2.59 8.18
C THR A 25 4.24 2.65 8.21
N PRO A 26 3.57 3.81 7.97
CA PRO A 26 2.11 3.86 7.89
C PRO A 26 1.55 3.05 6.73
N SER A 27 2.24 3.04 5.58
CA SER A 27 1.81 2.26 4.42
C SER A 27 1.90 0.76 4.68
N MET A 28 2.96 0.31 5.36
CA MET A 28 3.08 -1.08 5.81
C MET A 28 2.02 -1.45 6.84
N ALA A 29 1.67 -0.55 7.76
CA ALA A 29 0.57 -0.79 8.70
C ALA A 29 -0.79 -0.96 7.98
N ILE A 30 -1.04 -0.20 6.92
CA ILE A 30 -2.24 -0.36 6.07
C ILE A 30 -2.18 -1.71 5.36
N TYR A 31 -1.04 -2.08 4.80
CA TYR A 31 -0.83 -3.37 4.14
C TYR A 31 -1.08 -4.54 5.10
N ASP A 32 -0.48 -4.52 6.28
CA ASP A 32 -0.65 -5.57 7.29
C ASP A 32 -2.11 -5.64 7.75
N THR A 33 -2.77 -4.48 7.89
CA THR A 33 -4.20 -4.43 8.15
C THR A 33 -4.97 -5.12 7.03
N MET A 34 -4.70 -4.84 5.75
CA MET A 34 -5.39 -5.49 4.63
C MET A 34 -5.25 -7.03 4.66
N GLN A 35 -4.06 -7.54 5.00
CA GLN A 35 -3.81 -8.98 5.07
C GLN A 35 -4.42 -9.65 6.32
N SER A 36 -4.63 -8.89 7.40
CA SER A 36 -5.22 -9.39 8.64
C SER A 36 -6.75 -9.54 8.58
N LEU A 37 -7.42 -8.91 7.62
CA LEU A 37 -8.88 -8.94 7.51
C LEU A 37 -9.36 -10.25 6.90
N GLN A 38 -10.56 -10.69 7.29
CA GLN A 38 -11.22 -11.82 6.62
C GLN A 38 -11.93 -11.37 5.34
N SER A 39 -12.38 -10.11 5.30
CA SER A 39 -13.02 -9.49 4.14
C SER A 39 -12.04 -9.35 2.97
N PRO A 40 -12.42 -9.73 1.73
CA PRO A 40 -11.59 -9.51 0.56
C PRO A 40 -11.50 -8.01 0.24
N VAL A 41 -10.28 -7.48 0.11
CA VAL A 41 -10.03 -6.06 -0.18
C VAL A 41 -9.81 -5.84 -1.67
N ALA A 42 -10.73 -5.14 -2.33
CA ALA A 42 -10.61 -4.72 -3.73
C ALA A 42 -10.04 -3.30 -3.83
N THR A 43 -9.03 -3.12 -4.67
CA THR A 43 -8.32 -1.85 -4.81
C THR A 43 -8.63 -1.19 -6.15
N HIS A 44 -8.89 0.11 -6.13
CA HIS A 44 -9.27 0.89 -7.31
C HIS A 44 -8.42 2.16 -7.39
N CYS A 45 -7.60 2.26 -8.44
CA CYS A 45 -6.84 3.48 -8.71
C CYS A 45 -7.72 4.51 -9.43
N VAL A 46 -7.78 5.71 -8.86
CA VAL A 46 -8.49 6.86 -9.42
C VAL A 46 -7.49 8.00 -9.55
N GLY A 47 -7.28 8.50 -10.76
CA GLY A 47 -6.31 9.58 -11.02
C GLY A 47 -4.87 9.08 -11.09
N TYR A 48 -4.21 8.90 -9.95
CA TYR A 48 -2.82 8.40 -9.93
C TYR A 48 -2.48 7.66 -8.64
N ALA A 49 -1.56 6.71 -8.73
CA ALA A 49 -0.98 6.01 -7.58
C ALA A 49 0.53 5.88 -7.79
N TYR A 50 1.32 6.60 -6.99
CA TYR A 50 2.78 6.52 -7.06
C TYR A 50 3.37 5.85 -5.82
N ASN A 51 4.56 5.26 -5.99
CA ASN A 51 5.38 4.71 -4.91
C ASN A 51 4.58 3.74 -4.01
N LEU A 52 4.37 4.07 -2.73
CA LEU A 52 3.65 3.21 -1.80
C LEU A 52 2.14 3.14 -2.04
N ALA A 53 1.54 4.14 -2.70
CA ALA A 53 0.14 4.02 -3.14
C ALA A 53 0.00 2.97 -4.25
N ALA A 54 0.98 2.89 -5.16
CA ALA A 54 1.02 1.82 -6.18
C ALA A 54 1.25 0.44 -5.55
N PHE A 55 2.07 0.37 -4.50
CA PHE A 55 2.24 -0.86 -3.71
C PHE A 55 0.93 -1.32 -3.07
N LEU A 56 0.21 -0.42 -2.37
CA LEU A 56 -1.08 -0.74 -1.76
C LEU A 56 -2.14 -1.12 -2.81
N LEU A 57 -2.12 -0.49 -3.97
CA LEU A 57 -2.98 -0.88 -5.10
C LEU A 57 -2.70 -2.33 -5.53
N ALA A 58 -1.44 -2.73 -5.62
CA ALA A 58 -1.04 -4.08 -5.99
C ALA A 58 -1.35 -5.13 -4.91
N ALA A 59 -1.41 -4.71 -3.64
CA ALA A 59 -1.69 -5.53 -2.46
C ALA A 59 -3.15 -5.96 -2.29
N GLY A 60 -4.07 -5.42 -3.08
CA GLY A 60 -5.46 -5.86 -3.10
C GLY A 60 -5.61 -7.33 -3.52
N GLU A 61 -6.79 -7.90 -3.24
CA GLU A 61 -7.16 -9.27 -3.55
C GLU A 61 -6.94 -9.60 -5.04
N LYS A 62 -6.42 -10.80 -5.33
CA LYS A 62 -6.08 -11.19 -6.69
C LYS A 62 -7.34 -11.21 -7.56
N GLY A 63 -7.28 -10.55 -8.72
CA GLY A 63 -8.41 -10.40 -9.62
C GLY A 63 -9.38 -9.26 -9.26
N ASN A 64 -9.16 -8.55 -8.14
CA ASN A 64 -9.96 -7.40 -7.71
C ASN A 64 -9.14 -6.10 -7.61
N ARG A 65 -8.13 -5.95 -8.48
CA ARG A 65 -7.25 -4.79 -8.54
C ARG A 65 -7.54 -4.07 -9.85
N PHE A 66 -8.13 -2.89 -9.75
CA PHE A 66 -8.63 -2.13 -10.90
C PHE A 66 -7.98 -0.76 -10.97
N ALA A 67 -7.92 -0.22 -12.17
CA ALA A 67 -7.40 1.10 -12.45
C ALA A 67 -8.32 1.75 -13.49
N MET A 68 -8.66 3.03 -13.29
CA MET A 68 -9.42 3.78 -14.29
C MET A 68 -8.61 3.94 -15.59
N PRO A 69 -9.26 4.09 -16.76
CA PRO A 69 -8.56 4.13 -18.05
C PRO A 69 -7.46 5.20 -18.17
N LEU A 70 -7.60 6.32 -17.45
CA LEU A 70 -6.66 7.44 -17.46
C LEU A 70 -5.76 7.49 -16.23
N SER A 71 -5.78 6.44 -15.40
CA SER A 71 -4.99 6.45 -14.17
C SER A 71 -3.52 6.12 -14.43
N ILE A 72 -2.64 6.81 -13.71
CA ILE A 72 -1.19 6.63 -13.83
C ILE A 72 -0.68 5.90 -12.60
N ILE A 73 0.02 4.78 -12.82
CA ILE A 73 0.62 3.98 -11.76
C ILE A 73 2.12 3.95 -11.98
N ALA A 74 2.89 4.37 -10.97
CA ALA A 74 4.36 4.31 -11.05
C ALA A 74 4.95 3.80 -9.73
N LEU A 75 5.88 2.86 -9.84
CA LEU A 75 6.64 2.32 -8.71
C LEU A 75 7.99 3.02 -8.67
N GLN A 76 8.38 3.49 -7.48
CA GLN A 76 9.65 4.17 -7.27
C GLN A 76 10.38 3.48 -6.13
N SER A 77 11.71 3.40 -6.21
CA SER A 77 12.52 2.84 -5.13
C SER A 77 12.38 3.70 -3.86
N PRO A 78 12.37 3.08 -2.68
CA PRO A 78 12.42 3.82 -1.43
C PRO A 78 13.69 4.65 -1.37
N ALA A 79 13.56 5.96 -1.17
CA ALA A 79 14.69 6.82 -0.89
C ALA A 79 14.95 6.83 0.62
N GLY A 80 16.17 6.51 1.03
CA GLY A 80 16.61 6.58 2.42
C GLY A 80 17.84 7.47 2.54
N ALA A 81 17.88 8.29 3.58
CA ALA A 81 19.07 9.06 3.94
C ALA A 81 19.54 8.59 5.32
N ALA A 82 20.81 8.20 5.41
CA ALA A 82 21.44 7.84 6.67
C ALA A 82 22.50 8.90 7.02
N ARG A 83 22.51 9.34 8.28
CA ARG A 83 23.53 10.25 8.84
C ARG A 83 23.95 9.73 10.21
N GLY A 84 25.26 9.51 10.41
CA GLY A 84 25.81 8.95 11.66
C GLY A 84 27.33 8.71 11.59
N GLN A 85 27.93 8.26 12.70
CA GLN A 85 29.35 7.87 12.74
C GLN A 85 29.63 6.65 11.85
N ALA A 86 30.84 6.61 11.27
CA ALA A 86 31.26 5.58 10.31
C ALA A 86 31.12 4.14 10.82
N CYS A 87 31.23 3.88 12.14
CA CYS A 87 31.06 2.54 12.70
C CYS A 87 29.67 1.95 12.46
N LEU A 88 28.62 2.77 12.33
CA LEU A 88 27.27 2.31 11.98
C LEU A 88 27.14 1.88 10.51
N PHE A 89 28.14 2.18 9.66
CA PHE A 89 28.14 1.87 8.23
C PHE A 89 29.09 0.74 7.83
N SER A 90 30.03 0.36 8.70
CA SER A 90 31.21 -0.45 8.33
C SER A 90 31.11 -1.96 8.61
N ASP A 91 30.04 -2.46 9.24
CA ASP A 91 29.93 -3.89 9.60
C ASP A 91 29.17 -4.74 8.56
N ARG A 92 29.34 -4.44 7.26
CA ARG A 92 28.93 -5.34 6.18
C ARG A 92 30.05 -5.51 5.16
N ASP A 93 31.07 -6.26 5.57
CA ASP A 93 31.85 -7.13 4.70
C ASP A 93 31.63 -8.58 5.16
#